data_AF-A0A7S4SYL5-F1
#
_entry.id   AF-A0A7S4SYL5-F1
#
_cell.length_a   1.000
_cell.length_b   1.000
_cell.length_c   1.000
_cell.angle_alpha   90.00
_cell.angle_beta   90.00
_cell.angle_gamma   90.00
#
_symmetry.space_group_name_H-M   'P 1'
#
loop_
_entity.id
_entity.type
_entity.pdbx_description
1 polymer ?
#
loop_
_entity_poly.entity_id
_entity_poly.type
_entity_poly.pdbx_seq_one_letter_code
_entity_poly.pdbx_strand_id
1 'polypeptide(L)'
;GTILRAIISQLFLFVPLAIVATIIGRWEKWTFAQGLYATFTTASTVGYGDMAPLSQRSRLLAATLFIPLSVLSIENVLIKIVSHYIGKSTAKAEREFLRRSVTLDDLENMDFDGDGEVTEADFLAFMLVAMGRVDRDAVVYVRKLFRALDVGKDGRLMKEDLITLAKRRLRSKRLKRRTRTVEASDTNIQ
;
A
#
# COMPACT_ATOMS: atom_id res chain seq x y z
N GLY A 1 -18.36 13.77 -13.15
CA GLY A 1 -17.35 12.77 -13.56
C GLY A 1 -16.07 12.91 -12.76
N THR A 2 -15.24 11.86 -12.71
CA THR A 2 -13.98 11.79 -11.94
C THR A 2 -12.99 12.90 -12.32
N ILE A 3 -12.94 13.26 -13.62
CA ILE A 3 -12.12 14.37 -14.13
C ILE A 3 -12.55 15.72 -13.54
N LEU A 4 -13.87 15.99 -13.53
CA LEU A 4 -14.41 17.23 -12.97
C LEU A 4 -14.08 17.36 -11.47
N ARG A 5 -14.16 16.26 -10.71
CA ARG A 5 -13.76 16.23 -9.29
C ARG A 5 -12.26 16.51 -9.12
N ALA A 6 -11.42 15.96 -9.99
CA ALA A 6 -9.97 16.20 -9.96
C ALA A 6 -9.62 17.67 -10.26
N ILE A 7 -10.33 18.30 -11.20
CA ILE A 7 -10.19 19.73 -11.53
C ILE A 7 -10.63 20.60 -10.34
N ILE A 8 -11.81 20.34 -9.76
CA ILE A 8 -12.32 21.08 -8.61
C ILE A 8 -11.35 20.97 -7.41
N SER A 9 -10.87 19.76 -7.11
CA SER A 9 -9.86 19.52 -6.07
C SER A 9 -8.56 20.29 -6.33
N GLN A 10 -8.15 20.41 -7.59
CA GLN A 10 -6.94 21.14 -7.95
C GLN A 10 -7.12 22.66 -7.81
N LEU A 11 -8.29 23.18 -8.21
CA LEU A 11 -8.64 24.59 -8.01
C LEU A 11 -8.67 24.96 -6.52
N PHE A 12 -9.16 24.06 -5.66
CA PHE A 12 -9.17 24.25 -4.22
C PHE A 12 -7.77 24.45 -3.62
N LEU A 13 -6.72 23.90 -4.23
CA LEU A 13 -5.33 24.09 -3.78
C LEU A 13 -4.66 25.31 -4.45
N PHE A 14 -4.87 25.52 -5.75
CA PHE A 14 -4.22 26.61 -6.48
C PHE A 14 -4.76 28.00 -6.13
N VAL A 15 -6.06 28.14 -5.85
CA VAL A 15 -6.67 29.43 -5.50
C VAL A 15 -6.07 30.02 -4.21
N PRO A 16 -6.07 29.30 -3.06
CA PRO A 16 -5.43 29.81 -1.85
C PRO A 16 -3.92 29.99 -2.01
N LEU A 17 -3.24 29.15 -2.80
CA LEU A 17 -1.82 29.31 -3.10
C LEU A 17 -1.55 30.63 -3.80
N ALA A 18 -2.31 30.95 -4.84
CA ALA A 18 -2.19 32.20 -5.58
C ALA A 18 -2.47 33.43 -4.69
N ILE A 19 -3.46 33.33 -3.80
CA ILE A 19 -3.79 34.39 -2.83
C ILE A 19 -2.60 34.61 -1.87
N VAL A 20 -2.11 33.55 -1.24
CA VAL A 20 -0.99 33.63 -0.28
C VAL A 20 0.28 34.13 -0.96
N ALA A 21 0.60 33.62 -2.16
CA ALA A 21 1.75 34.05 -2.95
C ALA A 21 1.67 35.55 -3.29
N THR A 22 0.47 36.03 -3.65
CA THR A 22 0.24 37.45 -3.95
C THR A 22 0.41 38.31 -2.69
N ILE A 23 -0.12 37.88 -1.55
CA ILE A 23 0.03 38.61 -0.27
C ILE A 23 1.52 38.74 0.11
N ILE A 24 2.26 37.63 0.07
CA ILE A 24 3.71 37.62 0.35
C ILE A 24 4.45 38.53 -0.64
N GLY A 25 4.17 38.38 -1.94
CA GLY A 25 4.79 39.20 -2.98
C GLY A 25 4.53 40.70 -2.78
N ARG A 26 3.33 41.10 -2.35
CA ARG A 26 3.04 42.50 -2.04
C ARG A 26 3.78 43.02 -0.81
N TRP A 27 3.90 42.21 0.25
CA TRP A 27 4.64 42.60 1.46
C TRP A 27 6.15 42.70 1.21
N GLU A 28 6.69 41.80 0.40
CA GLU A 28 8.11 41.77 0.03
C GLU A 28 8.43 42.64 -1.21
N LYS A 29 7.42 43.32 -1.77
CA LYS A 29 7.52 44.18 -2.97
C LYS A 29 8.09 43.46 -4.20
N TRP A 30 7.80 42.17 -4.32
CA TRP A 30 8.17 41.38 -5.48
C TRP A 30 7.34 41.78 -6.71
N THR A 31 8.01 41.78 -7.87
CA THR A 31 7.32 41.81 -9.15
C THR A 31 6.56 40.49 -9.37
N PHE A 32 5.61 40.48 -10.31
CA PHE A 32 4.89 39.25 -10.67
C PHE A 32 5.84 38.12 -11.09
N ALA A 33 6.89 38.44 -11.86
CA ALA A 33 7.89 37.47 -12.30
C ALA A 33 8.66 36.86 -11.12
N GLN A 34 9.04 37.68 -10.14
CA GLN A 34 9.74 37.22 -8.93
C GLN A 34 8.83 36.34 -8.06
N GLY A 35 7.56 36.71 -7.89
CA GLY A 35 6.58 35.90 -7.16
C GLY A 35 6.30 34.55 -7.84
N LEU A 36 6.18 34.53 -9.17
CA LEU A 36 6.04 33.30 -9.95
C LEU A 36 7.27 32.41 -9.80
N TYR A 37 8.46 33.00 -9.92
CA TYR A 37 9.73 32.29 -9.73
C TYR A 37 9.83 31.68 -8.32
N ALA A 38 9.57 32.46 -7.26
CA ALA A 38 9.57 31.98 -5.88
C ALA A 38 8.57 30.84 -5.67
N THR A 39 7.39 30.92 -6.29
CA THR A 39 6.36 29.86 -6.24
C THR A 39 6.82 28.59 -6.95
N PHE A 40 7.44 28.72 -8.13
CA PHE A 40 7.93 27.59 -8.90
C PHE A 40 9.11 26.89 -8.21
N THR A 41 10.10 27.63 -7.72
CA THR A 41 11.27 27.06 -7.03
C THR A 41 10.91 26.42 -5.70
N THR A 42 9.91 26.97 -5.00
CA THR A 42 9.38 26.37 -3.75
C THR A 42 8.55 25.12 -4.05
N ALA A 43 7.62 25.18 -5.00
CA ALA A 43 6.77 24.03 -5.35
C ALA A 43 7.62 22.86 -5.87
N SER A 44 8.60 23.12 -6.75
CA SER A 44 9.53 22.11 -7.26
C SER A 44 10.51 21.57 -6.21
N THR A 45 10.47 22.07 -4.98
CA THR A 45 11.38 21.72 -3.87
C THR A 45 12.86 22.01 -4.15
N VAL A 46 13.16 22.79 -5.20
CA VAL A 46 14.53 23.23 -5.52
C VAL A 46 15.01 24.26 -4.50
N GLY A 47 14.18 25.28 -4.21
CA GLY A 47 14.36 26.17 -3.07
C GLY A 47 15.70 26.90 -2.98
N TYR A 48 16.17 27.55 -4.06
CA TYR A 48 17.45 28.28 -4.06
C TYR A 48 17.60 29.34 -2.95
N GLY A 49 16.49 29.89 -2.44
CA GLY A 49 16.49 30.84 -1.32
C GLY A 49 16.85 32.28 -1.68
N ASP A 50 17.07 32.56 -2.96
CA ASP A 50 17.33 33.88 -3.54
C ASP A 50 16.09 34.80 -3.51
N MET A 51 14.89 34.22 -3.64
CA MET A 51 13.60 34.90 -3.44
C MET A 51 12.89 34.35 -2.20
N ALA A 52 13.51 34.54 -1.04
CA ALA A 52 12.93 34.16 0.25
C ALA A 52 12.27 35.36 0.95
N PRO A 53 11.11 35.17 1.63
CA PRO A 53 10.50 36.24 2.41
C PRO A 53 11.42 36.68 3.56
N LEU A 54 11.65 37.99 3.70
CA LEU A 54 12.58 38.53 4.70
C LEU A 54 11.85 39.00 5.96
N SER A 55 10.64 39.55 5.82
CA SER A 55 9.88 40.06 6.96
C SER A 55 9.35 38.94 7.85
N GLN A 56 9.26 39.18 9.17
CA GLN A 56 8.78 38.17 10.12
C GLN A 56 7.35 37.68 9.78
N ARG A 57 6.48 38.58 9.31
CA ARG A 57 5.10 38.26 8.94
C ARG A 57 5.02 37.40 7.69
N SER A 58 5.80 37.71 6.66
CA SER A 58 5.84 36.93 5.42
C SER A 58 6.50 35.57 5.63
N ARG A 59 7.53 35.48 6.47
CA ARG A 59 8.16 34.20 6.86
C ARG A 59 7.20 33.28 7.57
N LEU A 60 6.40 33.80 8.51
CA LEU A 60 5.39 33.02 9.20
C LEU A 60 4.33 32.50 8.22
N LEU A 61 3.81 33.37 7.36
CA LEU A 61 2.83 33.00 6.34
C LEU A 61 3.40 32.00 5.32
N ALA A 62 4.69 32.16 4.98
CA ALA A 62 5.36 31.29 4.05
C ALA A 62 5.57 29.89 4.61
N ALA A 63 6.08 29.80 5.84
CA ALA A 63 6.32 28.54 6.53
C ALA A 63 5.01 27.77 6.83
N THR A 64 3.94 28.49 7.16
CA THR A 64 2.68 27.86 7.57
C THR A 64 1.75 27.51 6.41
N LEU A 65 1.68 28.35 5.37
CA LEU A 65 0.72 28.18 4.29
C LEU A 65 1.37 28.04 2.92
N PHE A 66 2.28 28.95 2.54
CA PHE A 66 2.83 28.96 1.18
C PHE A 66 3.60 27.69 0.83
N ILE A 67 4.56 27.29 1.67
CA ILE A 67 5.43 26.15 1.41
C ILE A 67 4.61 24.86 1.39
N PRO A 68 3.82 24.50 2.44
CA PRO A 68 3.03 23.26 2.42
C PRO A 68 2.05 23.22 1.26
N LEU A 69 1.35 24.32 0.99
CA LEU A 69 0.34 24.37 -0.07
C LEU A 69 0.96 24.29 -1.46
N SER A 70 2.14 24.87 -1.68
CA SER A 70 2.87 24.80 -2.95
C SER A 70 3.35 23.38 -3.26
N VAL A 71 3.94 22.69 -2.28
CA VAL A 71 4.44 21.32 -2.42
C VAL A 71 3.29 20.35 -2.64
N LEU A 72 2.24 20.42 -1.82
CA LEU A 72 1.05 19.58 -1.98
C LEU A 72 0.36 19.81 -3.34
N SER A 73 0.38 21.04 -3.86
CA SER A 73 -0.24 21.34 -5.16
C SER A 73 0.46 20.63 -6.30
N ILE A 74 1.81 20.69 -6.36
CA ILE A 74 2.57 20.07 -7.45
C ILE A 74 2.59 18.54 -7.32
N GLU A 75 2.71 18.01 -6.10
CA GLU A 75 2.70 16.58 -5.82
C GLU A 75 1.41 15.94 -6.35
N ASN A 76 0.26 16.55 -6.03
CA ASN A 76 -1.03 16.07 -6.50
C ASN A 76 -1.16 16.08 -8.03
N VAL A 77 -0.58 17.06 -8.72
CA VAL A 77 -0.56 17.10 -10.20
C VAL A 77 0.29 15.96 -10.74
N LEU A 78 1.51 15.79 -10.22
CA LEU A 78 2.44 14.76 -10.66
C LEU A 78 1.84 13.35 -10.48
N ILE A 79 1.30 13.06 -9.29
CA ILE A 79 0.66 11.76 -9.00
C ILE A 79 -0.51 11.49 -9.96
N LYS A 80 -1.33 12.50 -10.27
CA LYS A 80 -2.47 12.34 -11.20
C LYS A 80 -1.99 12.05 -12.62
N ILE A 81 -0.95 12.74 -13.09
CA ILE A 81 -0.36 12.50 -14.41
C ILE A 81 0.18 11.09 -14.47
N VAL A 82 1.03 10.72 -13.51
CA VAL A 82 1.62 9.37 -13.41
C VAL A 82 0.53 8.31 -13.36
N SER A 83 -0.49 8.48 -12.51
CA SER A 83 -1.63 7.55 -12.40
C SER A 83 -2.42 7.44 -13.71
N HIS A 84 -2.55 8.52 -14.48
CA HIS A 84 -3.23 8.48 -15.78
C HIS A 84 -2.47 7.63 -16.80
N TYR A 85 -1.13 7.74 -16.82
CA TYR A 85 -0.28 6.93 -17.69
C TYR A 85 -0.23 5.47 -17.22
N ILE A 86 0.01 5.24 -15.92
CA ILE A 86 0.09 3.89 -15.33
C ILE A 86 -1.24 3.17 -15.45
N GLY A 87 -2.37 3.83 -15.16
CA GLY A 87 -3.69 3.18 -15.13
C GLY A 87 -4.12 2.59 -16.48
N LYS A 88 -3.65 3.13 -17.60
CA LYS A 88 -3.88 2.55 -18.93
C LYS A 88 -2.91 1.41 -19.23
N SER A 89 -1.67 1.51 -18.75
CA SER A 89 -0.63 0.50 -18.96
C SER A 89 -0.91 -0.78 -18.18
N THR A 90 -1.35 -0.68 -16.92
CA THR A 90 -1.63 -1.85 -16.07
C THR A 90 -2.79 -2.67 -16.61
N ALA A 91 -3.89 -2.03 -16.99
CA ALA A 91 -5.06 -2.72 -17.54
C ALA A 91 -4.76 -3.37 -18.90
N LYS A 92 -3.92 -2.75 -19.73
CA LYS A 92 -3.50 -3.34 -21.01
C LYS A 92 -2.54 -4.51 -20.80
N ALA A 93 -1.54 -4.35 -19.93
CA ALA A 93 -0.58 -5.39 -19.60
C ALA A 93 -1.26 -6.61 -18.96
N GLU A 94 -2.23 -6.41 -18.06
CA GLU A 94 -3.02 -7.49 -17.46
C GLU A 94 -3.82 -8.26 -18.52
N ARG A 95 -4.47 -7.56 -19.45
CA ARG A 95 -5.21 -8.19 -20.55
C ARG A 95 -4.33 -8.94 -21.53
N GLU A 96 -3.16 -8.39 -21.83
CA GLU A 96 -2.18 -9.02 -22.71
C GLU A 96 -1.58 -10.26 -22.05
N PHE A 97 -1.26 -10.15 -20.76
CA PHE A 97 -0.80 -11.28 -19.94
C PHE A 97 -1.82 -12.42 -19.90
N LEU A 98 -3.10 -12.13 -19.67
CA LEU A 98 -4.15 -13.17 -19.63
C LEU A 98 -4.44 -13.80 -21.01
N ARG A 99 -4.01 -13.16 -22.10
CA ARG A 99 -4.22 -13.66 -23.47
C ARG A 99 -3.02 -14.41 -24.03
N ARG A 100 -1.84 -14.27 -23.41
CA ARG A 100 -0.65 -14.96 -23.88
C ARG A 100 -0.76 -16.45 -23.54
N SER A 101 -0.13 -17.29 -24.36
CA SER A 101 0.01 -18.71 -24.06
C SER A 101 0.94 -18.89 -22.87
N VAL A 102 0.60 -19.84 -21.99
CA VAL A 102 1.47 -20.28 -20.89
C VAL A 102 2.79 -20.81 -21.45
N THR A 103 3.91 -20.34 -20.91
CA THR A 103 5.26 -20.80 -21.31
C THR A 103 5.76 -21.90 -20.37
N LEU A 104 6.86 -22.57 -20.75
CA LEU A 104 7.51 -23.56 -19.88
C LEU A 104 8.07 -22.92 -18.61
N ASP A 105 8.65 -21.72 -18.71
CA ASP A 105 9.14 -20.96 -17.56
C ASP A 105 7.99 -20.57 -16.61
N ASP A 106 6.81 -20.24 -17.15
CA ASP A 106 5.63 -20.02 -16.31
C ASP A 106 5.24 -21.30 -15.56
N LEU A 107 5.31 -22.46 -16.21
CA LEU A 107 4.96 -23.75 -15.62
C LEU A 107 5.92 -24.13 -14.49
N GLU A 108 7.22 -23.91 -14.66
CA GLU A 108 8.23 -24.13 -13.62
C GLU A 108 8.02 -23.18 -12.42
N ASN A 109 7.62 -21.93 -12.67
CA ASN A 109 7.37 -20.94 -11.62
C ASN A 109 5.98 -21.03 -10.97
N MET A 110 5.07 -21.84 -11.54
CA MET A 110 3.71 -22.08 -11.07
C MET A 110 3.65 -23.04 -9.89
N ASP A 111 4.56 -23.99 -9.82
CA ASP A 111 4.64 -24.96 -8.73
C ASP A 111 5.15 -24.28 -7.45
N PHE A 112 4.21 -23.82 -6.59
CA PHE A 112 4.56 -23.09 -5.37
C PHE A 112 5.01 -24.00 -4.22
N ASP A 113 4.71 -25.30 -4.27
CA ASP A 113 5.06 -26.27 -3.25
C ASP A 113 6.17 -27.25 -3.63
N GLY A 114 6.63 -27.22 -4.88
CA GLY A 114 7.77 -27.96 -5.38
C GLY A 114 7.52 -29.46 -5.47
N ASP A 115 6.27 -29.89 -5.70
CA ASP A 115 5.94 -31.32 -5.83
C ASP A 115 6.01 -31.83 -7.28
N GLY A 116 6.28 -30.93 -8.24
CA GLY A 116 6.41 -31.24 -9.66
C GLY A 116 5.07 -31.28 -10.41
N GLU A 117 3.95 -31.04 -9.74
CA GLU A 117 2.63 -30.92 -10.35
C GLU A 117 2.14 -29.47 -10.31
N VAL A 118 1.31 -29.08 -11.30
CA VAL A 118 0.65 -27.78 -11.31
C VAL A 118 -0.85 -28.00 -11.21
N THR A 119 -1.39 -27.78 -10.01
CA THR A 119 -2.83 -27.90 -9.74
C THR A 119 -3.59 -26.63 -10.17
N GLU A 120 -4.93 -26.69 -10.17
CA GLU A 120 -5.76 -25.49 -10.38
C GLU A 120 -5.43 -24.39 -9.35
N ALA A 121 -5.08 -24.77 -8.11
CA ALA A 121 -4.70 -23.83 -7.07
C ALA A 121 -3.33 -23.19 -7.32
N ASP A 122 -2.37 -23.91 -7.93
CA ASP A 122 -1.09 -23.39 -8.41
C ASP A 122 -1.30 -22.38 -9.51
N PHE A 123 -2.09 -22.76 -10.52
CA PHE A 123 -2.42 -21.89 -11.63
C PHE A 123 -3.11 -20.59 -11.16
N LEU A 124 -4.14 -20.70 -10.30
CA LEU A 124 -4.85 -19.53 -9.78
C LEU A 124 -3.94 -18.63 -8.95
N ALA A 125 -3.12 -19.21 -8.08
CA ALA A 125 -2.17 -18.45 -7.26
C ALA A 125 -1.13 -17.75 -8.13
N PHE A 126 -0.59 -18.44 -9.14
CA PHE A 126 0.35 -17.87 -10.08
C PHE A 126 -0.26 -16.71 -10.86
N MET A 127 -1.49 -16.87 -11.38
CA MET A 127 -2.20 -15.79 -12.07
C MET A 127 -2.40 -14.57 -11.17
N LEU A 128 -2.77 -14.75 -9.89
CA LEU A 128 -2.92 -13.65 -8.95
C LEU A 128 -1.60 -12.93 -8.64
N VAL A 129 -0.51 -13.69 -8.50
CA VAL A 129 0.84 -13.13 -8.27
C VAL A 129 1.34 -12.40 -9.52
N ALA A 130 1.20 -13.00 -10.69
CA ALA A 130 1.67 -12.43 -11.94
C ALA A 130 0.86 -11.19 -12.37
N MET A 131 -0.41 -11.10 -11.99
CA MET A 131 -1.22 -9.88 -12.13
C MET A 131 -0.92 -8.81 -11.05
N GLY A 132 0.01 -9.07 -10.12
CA GLY A 132 0.37 -8.14 -9.04
C GLY A 132 -0.78 -7.91 -8.04
N ARG A 133 -1.72 -8.85 -7.92
CA ARG A 133 -2.86 -8.76 -6.98
C ARG A 133 -2.49 -9.27 -5.59
N VAL A 134 -1.54 -10.20 -5.52
CA VAL A 134 -1.11 -10.88 -4.30
C VAL A 134 0.40 -11.07 -4.37
N ASP A 135 1.11 -10.84 -3.27
CA ASP A 135 2.54 -11.13 -3.20
C ASP A 135 2.79 -12.65 -3.13
N ARG A 136 3.89 -13.13 -3.73
CA ARG A 136 4.29 -14.55 -3.70
C ARG A 136 4.37 -15.09 -2.26
N ASP A 137 4.90 -14.31 -1.33
CA ASP A 137 5.01 -14.70 0.07
C ASP A 137 3.65 -14.88 0.75
N ALA A 138 2.66 -14.07 0.36
CA ALA A 138 1.31 -14.19 0.89
C ALA A 138 0.65 -15.51 0.44
N VAL A 139 0.85 -15.93 -0.81
CA VAL A 139 0.40 -17.24 -1.30
C VAL A 139 1.02 -18.37 -0.47
N VAL A 140 2.34 -18.34 -0.27
CA VAL A 140 3.06 -19.36 0.50
C VAL A 140 2.53 -19.41 1.95
N TYR A 141 2.27 -18.26 2.56
CA TYR A 141 1.71 -18.17 3.89
C TYR A 141 0.31 -18.79 3.98
N VAL A 142 -0.59 -18.45 3.05
CA VAL A 142 -1.96 -18.97 3.02
C VAL A 142 -1.96 -20.49 2.79
N ARG A 143 -1.07 -21.02 1.95
CA ARG A 143 -0.90 -22.48 1.78
C ARG A 143 -0.44 -23.17 3.05
N LYS A 144 0.53 -22.59 3.77
CA LYS A 144 0.95 -23.12 5.08
C LYS A 144 -0.20 -23.16 6.07
N LEU A 145 -1.05 -22.13 6.06
CA LEU A 145 -2.26 -22.11 6.89
C LEU A 145 -3.24 -23.23 6.49
N PHE A 146 -3.49 -23.42 5.19
CA PHE A 146 -4.34 -24.50 4.69
C PHE A 146 -3.82 -25.87 5.15
N ARG A 147 -2.53 -26.16 4.94
CA ARG A 147 -1.88 -27.42 5.35
C ARG A 147 -1.92 -27.67 6.86
N ALA A 148 -1.92 -26.60 7.67
CA ALA A 148 -2.06 -26.73 9.12
C ALA A 148 -3.50 -27.09 9.55
N LEU A 149 -4.49 -26.80 8.70
CA LEU A 149 -5.90 -27.10 8.92
C LEU A 149 -6.31 -28.46 8.36
N ASP A 150 -5.71 -28.90 7.25
CA ASP A 150 -5.94 -30.20 6.63
C ASP A 150 -5.23 -31.30 7.43
N VAL A 151 -5.95 -31.88 8.39
CA VAL A 151 -5.42 -32.97 9.23
C VAL A 151 -5.39 -34.29 8.46
N GLY A 152 -6.35 -34.50 7.56
CA GLY A 152 -6.43 -35.67 6.69
C GLY A 152 -5.29 -35.75 5.67
N LYS A 153 -4.68 -34.61 5.33
CA LYS A 153 -3.71 -34.45 4.23
C LYS A 153 -4.27 -34.92 2.88
N ASP A 154 -5.57 -34.75 2.69
CA ASP A 154 -6.25 -35.14 1.45
C ASP A 154 -6.33 -33.97 0.44
N GLY A 155 -5.74 -32.83 0.78
CA GLY A 155 -5.76 -31.61 -0.04
C GLY A 155 -7.11 -30.89 0.04
N ARG A 156 -7.98 -31.25 0.99
CA ARG A 156 -9.30 -30.67 1.19
C ARG A 156 -9.44 -30.21 2.65
N LEU A 157 -10.38 -29.30 2.87
CA LEU A 157 -10.76 -28.90 4.22
C LEU A 157 -12.19 -29.32 4.47
N MET A 158 -12.36 -30.37 5.27
CA MET A 158 -13.66 -30.88 5.63
C MET A 158 -14.03 -30.50 7.08
N LYS A 159 -15.31 -30.66 7.41
CA LYS A 159 -15.83 -30.34 8.75
C LYS A 159 -15.14 -31.20 9.81
N GLU A 160 -14.82 -32.44 9.44
CA GLU A 160 -14.17 -33.45 10.25
C GLU A 160 -12.75 -33.02 10.69
N ASP A 161 -12.00 -32.35 9.81
CA ASP A 161 -10.68 -31.79 10.13
C ASP A 161 -10.77 -30.73 11.22
N LEU A 162 -11.72 -29.80 11.06
CA LEU A 162 -11.95 -28.73 12.01
C LEU A 162 -12.43 -29.26 13.37
N ILE A 163 -13.31 -30.27 13.37
CA ILE A 163 -13.76 -30.95 14.59
C ILE A 163 -12.58 -31.64 15.28
N THR A 164 -11.71 -32.30 14.51
CA THR A 164 -10.53 -33.00 15.03
C THR A 164 -9.55 -32.02 15.67
N LEU A 165 -9.28 -30.88 15.01
CA LEU A 165 -8.45 -29.81 15.56
C LEU A 165 -9.06 -29.18 16.82
N ALA A 166 -10.36 -28.92 16.82
CA ALA A 166 -11.07 -28.39 17.99
C ALA A 166 -10.98 -29.37 19.19
N LYS A 167 -11.20 -30.67 18.95
CA LYS A 167 -11.04 -31.72 19.96
C LYS A 167 -9.60 -31.78 20.50
N ARG A 168 -8.58 -31.72 19.63
CA ARG A 168 -7.16 -31.67 20.04
C ARG A 168 -6.87 -30.44 20.90
N ARG A 169 -7.39 -29.27 20.52
CA ARG A 169 -7.23 -28.01 21.26
C ARG A 169 -7.89 -28.07 22.64
N LEU A 170 -9.10 -28.62 22.74
CA LEU A 170 -9.78 -28.80 24.03
C LEU A 170 -9.04 -29.79 24.94
N ARG A 171 -8.55 -30.92 24.41
CA ARG A 171 -7.75 -31.88 25.17
C ARG A 171 -6.46 -31.24 25.70
N SER A 172 -5.74 -30.49 24.87
CA SER A 172 -4.51 -29.79 25.30
C SER A 172 -4.77 -28.74 26.39
N LYS A 173 -5.87 -27.98 26.31
CA LYS A 173 -6.28 -27.03 27.36
C LYS A 173 -6.63 -27.74 28.67
N ARG A 174 -7.35 -28.87 28.62
CA ARG A 174 -7.68 -29.67 29.80
C ARG A 174 -6.45 -30.26 30.46
N LEU A 175 -5.48 -30.74 29.68
CA LEU A 175 -4.22 -31.29 30.17
C LEU A 175 -3.39 -30.21 30.88
N LYS A 176 -3.20 -29.04 30.25
CA LYS A 176 -2.49 -27.91 30.88
C LYS A 176 -3.13 -27.43 32.18
N ARG A 177 -4.48 -27.48 32.28
CA ARG A 177 -5.18 -27.16 33.54
C ARG A 177 -4.91 -28.21 34.62
N ARG A 178 -4.94 -29.50 34.28
CA ARG A 178 -4.63 -30.59 35.22
C ARG A 178 -3.20 -30.51 35.75
N THR A 179 -2.20 -30.32 34.89
CA THR A 179 -0.80 -30.21 35.31
C THR A 179 -0.59 -29.04 36.27
N ARG A 180 -1.20 -27.88 35.99
CA ARG A 180 -1.14 -26.71 36.90
C ARG A 180 -1.79 -26.96 38.27
N THR A 181 -2.89 -27.70 38.32
CA THR A 181 -3.51 -28.07 39.62
C THR A 181 -2.67 -29.06 40.43
N VAL A 182 -1.93 -29.96 39.78
CA VAL A 182 -1.01 -30.88 40.48
C VAL A 182 0.25 -30.15 40.95
N GLU A 183 0.85 -29.30 40.12
CA GLU A 183 1.99 -28.46 40.54
C GLU A 183 1.62 -27.52 41.70
N ALA A 184 0.41 -26.96 41.70
CA ALA A 184 -0.08 -26.12 42.79
C ALA A 184 -0.36 -26.91 44.09
N SER A 185 -0.74 -28.19 44.01
CA SER A 185 -0.88 -29.04 45.20
C SER A 185 0.47 -29.44 45.79
N ASP A 186 1.46 -29.71 44.94
CA ASP A 186 2.80 -30.13 45.38
C ASP A 186 3.60 -28.97 46.00
N THR A 187 3.35 -27.73 45.57
CA THR A 187 3.99 -26.52 46.15
C THR A 187 3.42 -26.16 47.54
N ASN A 188 2.22 -26.65 47.89
CA ASN A 188 1.54 -26.33 49.16
C ASN A 188 1.80 -27.37 50.27
N ILE A 189 2.64 -28.37 49.98
CA ILE A 189 3.04 -29.46 50.89
C ILE A 189 4.51 -29.29 51.35
N GLN A 190 5.23 -28.26 50.86
CA GLN A 190 6.53 -27.80 51.37
C GLN A 190 6.36 -26.56 52.24
#